data_AF-A0A7V3U3K4-F1
#
_entry.id   AF-A0A7V3U3K4-F1
#
_cell.length_a   1.000
_cell.length_b   1.000
_cell.length_c   1.000
_cell.angle_alpha   90.00
_cell.angle_beta   90.00
_cell.angle_gamma   90.00
#
_symmetry.space_group_name_H-M   'P 1'
#
loop_
_entity.id
_entity.type
_entity.pdbx_description
1 polymer ?
#
loop_
_entity_poly.entity_id
_entity_poly.type
_entity_poly.pdbx_seq_one_letter_code
_entity_poly.pdbx_strand_id
1 'polypeptide(L)'
;MADFDAQIRESQEQVAAAQSKISEITSRIEAARSKLDEGINIDVENATLEDVHAHTELMNANIADLIMGLDDVTAGFSKDFDEMRNKTGMETFIGIFSKAKADSMRQERIRGASVDEKVQDLISKSDVIVKLLEGQLAELNVQKEKVSVNLSETLDDRELTVGELETLRAEILDMDPKIIELENKISVEQDAAARTKLETELAELNSRYNEMVQEEQVKLAKSQTLERYIETGKTWIDSLQNQAATQMVLINKLQTDTKQRVVLYDALTKSLKTAQQQD
;
A
#
# COMPACT_ATOMS: atom_id res chain seq x y z
N MET A 1 27.31 -14.97 -5.97
CA MET A 1 26.02 -15.53 -6.44
C MET A 1 25.18 -16.10 -5.30
N ALA A 2 25.74 -16.93 -4.39
CA ALA A 2 24.98 -17.44 -3.24
C ALA A 2 24.35 -16.37 -2.32
N ASP A 3 24.92 -15.17 -2.28
CA ASP A 3 24.44 -14.03 -1.47
C ASP A 3 23.17 -13.39 -2.06
N PHE A 4 23.08 -13.24 -3.38
CA PHE A 4 21.94 -12.58 -4.03
C PHE A 4 20.67 -13.47 -4.04
N ASP A 5 20.82 -14.78 -4.18
CA ASP A 5 19.69 -15.71 -4.01
C ASP A 5 19.14 -15.69 -2.58
N ALA A 6 20.01 -15.50 -1.57
CA ALA A 6 19.59 -15.33 -0.19
C ALA A 6 18.83 -14.00 -0.01
N GLN A 7 19.31 -12.90 -0.60
CA GLN A 7 18.64 -11.61 -0.57
C GLN A 7 17.25 -11.63 -1.25
N ILE A 8 17.12 -12.31 -2.39
CA ILE A 8 15.82 -12.49 -3.07
C ILE A 8 14.85 -13.24 -2.14
N ARG A 9 15.31 -14.32 -1.50
CA ARG A 9 14.47 -15.11 -0.58
C ARG A 9 14.08 -14.31 0.66
N GLU A 10 15.01 -13.58 1.26
CA GLU A 10 14.74 -12.71 2.41
C GLU A 10 13.70 -11.64 2.04
N SER A 11 13.84 -11.02 0.87
CA SER A 11 12.84 -10.07 0.38
C SER A 11 11.47 -10.73 0.20
N GLN A 12 11.38 -11.94 -0.35
CA GLN A 12 10.10 -12.66 -0.46
C GLN A 12 9.44 -12.88 0.90
N GLU A 13 10.21 -13.23 1.94
CA GLU A 13 9.71 -13.43 3.30
C GLU A 13 9.21 -12.11 3.90
N GLN A 14 9.96 -11.02 3.74
CA GLN A 14 9.56 -9.69 4.21
C GLN A 14 8.33 -9.15 3.47
N VAL A 15 8.24 -9.38 2.16
CA VAL A 15 7.05 -9.03 1.36
C VAL A 15 5.82 -9.75 1.88
N ALA A 16 5.92 -11.06 2.16
CA ALA A 16 4.81 -11.82 2.71
C ALA A 16 4.38 -11.29 4.09
N ALA A 17 5.33 -10.91 4.95
CA ALA A 17 5.05 -10.30 6.24
C ALA A 17 4.34 -8.94 6.10
N ALA A 18 4.79 -8.10 5.16
CA ALA A 18 4.16 -6.81 4.88
C ALA A 18 2.73 -6.97 4.36
N GLN A 19 2.50 -7.90 3.41
CA GLN A 19 1.17 -8.22 2.91
C GLN A 19 0.24 -8.68 4.03
N SER A 20 0.74 -9.53 4.94
CA SER A 20 -0.02 -9.95 6.13
C SER A 20 -0.39 -8.77 7.01
N LYS A 21 0.52 -7.80 7.20
CA LYS A 21 0.29 -6.63 8.05
C LYS A 21 -0.74 -5.67 7.43
N ILE A 22 -0.65 -5.42 6.14
CA ILE A 22 -1.63 -4.61 5.40
C ILE A 22 -3.02 -5.25 5.51
N SER A 23 -3.10 -6.57 5.28
CA SER A 23 -4.36 -7.31 5.38
C SER A 23 -4.94 -7.28 6.80
N GLU A 24 -4.09 -7.41 7.83
CA GLU A 24 -4.50 -7.30 9.24
C GLU A 24 -5.10 -5.92 9.52
N ILE A 25 -4.47 -4.85 9.03
CA ILE A 25 -4.92 -3.49 9.30
C ILE A 25 -6.20 -3.17 8.55
N THR A 26 -6.32 -3.55 7.29
CA THR A 26 -7.59 -3.45 6.56
C THR A 26 -8.69 -4.22 7.31
N SER A 27 -8.42 -5.44 7.77
CA SER A 27 -9.40 -6.25 8.51
C SER A 27 -9.80 -5.61 9.84
N ARG A 28 -8.86 -4.96 10.55
CA ARG A 28 -9.15 -4.22 11.79
C ARG A 28 -10.04 -3.01 11.53
N ILE A 29 -9.77 -2.25 10.46
CA ILE A 29 -10.58 -1.11 10.05
C ILE A 29 -12.00 -1.59 9.68
N GLU A 30 -12.12 -2.66 8.90
CA GLU A 30 -13.40 -3.28 8.54
C GLU A 30 -14.18 -3.78 9.77
N ALA A 31 -13.52 -4.49 10.69
CA ALA A 31 -14.15 -4.96 11.91
C ALA A 31 -14.60 -3.81 12.81
N ALA A 32 -13.80 -2.74 12.88
CA ALA A 32 -14.15 -1.54 13.64
C ALA A 32 -15.34 -0.80 12.99
N ARG A 33 -15.44 -0.81 11.67
CA ARG A 33 -16.61 -0.27 10.94
C ARG A 33 -17.86 -1.11 11.16
N SER A 34 -17.78 -2.43 11.01
CA SER A 34 -18.94 -3.32 11.25
C SER A 34 -19.53 -3.16 12.65
N LYS A 35 -18.70 -2.86 13.65
CA LYS A 35 -19.17 -2.63 15.03
C LYS A 35 -19.85 -1.27 15.23
N LEU A 36 -19.53 -0.27 14.40
CA LEU A 36 -20.28 0.99 14.37
C LEU A 36 -21.70 0.79 13.87
N ASP A 37 -21.89 -0.07 12.87
CA ASP A 37 -23.23 -0.42 12.36
C ASP A 37 -24.07 -1.11 13.44
N GLU A 38 -23.42 -1.86 14.33
CA GLU A 38 -24.04 -2.48 15.51
C GLU A 38 -24.30 -1.49 16.67
N GLY A 39 -23.96 -0.20 16.52
CA GLY A 39 -24.19 0.83 17.54
C GLY A 39 -23.19 0.79 18.71
N ILE A 40 -22.08 0.08 18.57
CA ILE A 40 -21.02 0.01 19.58
C ILE A 40 -20.03 1.15 19.31
N ASN A 41 -20.04 2.18 20.15
CA ASN A 41 -19.03 3.24 20.12
C ASN A 41 -17.66 2.65 20.48
N ILE A 42 -16.78 2.52 19.48
CA ILE A 42 -15.40 2.08 19.67
C ILE A 42 -14.48 3.29 19.52
N ASP A 43 -13.63 3.47 20.51
CA ASP A 43 -12.50 4.37 20.43
C ASP A 43 -11.51 3.78 19.41
N VAL A 44 -11.50 4.33 18.20
CA VAL A 44 -10.55 3.93 17.15
C VAL A 44 -9.18 4.41 17.60
N GLU A 45 -8.47 3.60 18.37
CA GLU A 45 -7.13 3.92 18.84
C GLU A 45 -6.18 4.22 17.66
N ASN A 46 -5.41 5.30 17.83
CA ASN A 46 -4.44 5.90 16.90
C ASN A 46 -3.22 5.02 16.55
N ALA A 47 -3.31 3.69 16.61
CA ALA A 47 -2.11 2.85 16.69
C ALA A 47 -1.68 2.15 15.38
N THR A 48 -2.25 2.44 14.20
CA THR A 48 -2.03 1.54 13.04
C THR A 48 -1.55 2.16 11.74
N LEU A 49 -1.55 3.49 11.58
CA LEU A 49 -1.14 4.13 10.31
C LEU A 49 0.37 4.36 10.20
N GLU A 50 1.01 4.85 11.26
CA GLU A 50 2.46 5.11 11.30
C GLU A 50 3.29 3.82 11.15
N ASP A 51 2.86 2.73 11.79
CA ASP A 51 3.53 1.43 11.74
C ASP A 51 3.55 0.83 10.32
N VAL A 52 2.57 1.16 9.48
CA VAL A 52 2.52 0.67 8.09
C VAL A 52 3.44 1.47 7.20
N HIS A 53 3.47 2.79 7.37
CA HIS A 53 4.40 3.63 6.62
C HIS A 53 5.85 3.24 6.88
N ALA A 54 6.22 3.06 8.15
CA ALA A 54 7.57 2.67 8.54
C ALA A 54 7.96 1.28 7.99
N HIS A 55 7.04 0.32 8.00
CA HIS A 55 7.30 -1.02 7.49
C HIS A 55 7.40 -1.06 5.95
N THR A 56 6.66 -0.21 5.24
CA THR A 56 6.74 -0.13 3.78
C THR A 56 7.99 0.60 3.30
N GLU A 57 8.47 1.61 4.02
CA GLU A 57 9.75 2.27 3.68
C GLU A 57 10.92 1.29 3.77
N LEU A 58 10.95 0.44 4.80
CA LEU A 58 11.92 -0.67 4.93
C LEU A 58 11.85 -1.63 3.74
N MET A 59 10.66 -1.97 3.29
CA MET A 59 10.46 -2.87 2.15
C MET A 59 10.92 -2.24 0.82
N ASN A 60 10.63 -0.96 0.59
CA ASN A 60 11.08 -0.22 -0.58
C ASN A 60 12.61 -0.12 -0.62
N ALA A 61 13.26 0.06 0.54
CA ALA A 61 14.71 0.05 0.66
C ALA A 61 15.30 -1.31 0.25
N ASN A 62 14.76 -2.41 0.76
CA ASN A 62 15.24 -3.76 0.44
C ASN A 62 15.04 -4.11 -1.05
N ILE A 63 13.97 -3.63 -1.68
CA ILE A 63 13.75 -3.79 -3.13
C ILE A 63 14.73 -2.93 -3.94
N ALA A 64 15.04 -1.71 -3.49
CA ALA A 64 16.07 -0.89 -4.13
C ALA A 64 17.44 -1.59 -4.06
N ASP A 65 17.75 -2.24 -2.95
CA ASP A 65 18.95 -3.06 -2.78
C ASP A 65 18.95 -4.28 -3.71
N LEU A 66 17.81 -4.94 -3.96
CA LEU A 66 17.71 -6.00 -4.96
C LEU A 66 17.98 -5.50 -6.39
N ILE A 67 17.46 -4.33 -6.73
CA ILE A 67 17.71 -3.71 -8.05
C ILE A 67 19.19 -3.35 -8.17
N MET A 68 19.79 -2.75 -7.13
CA MET A 68 21.23 -2.46 -7.10
C MET A 68 22.09 -3.72 -7.15
N GLY A 69 21.70 -4.80 -6.45
CA GLY A 69 22.39 -6.09 -6.52
C GLY A 69 22.34 -6.69 -7.92
N LEU A 70 21.25 -6.48 -8.66
CA LEU A 70 21.17 -6.83 -10.08
C LEU A 70 22.19 -6.02 -10.90
N ASP A 71 22.37 -4.73 -10.61
CA ASP A 71 23.37 -3.85 -11.24
C ASP A 71 24.80 -4.35 -10.96
N ASP A 72 25.09 -4.78 -9.74
CA ASP A 72 26.41 -5.31 -9.37
C ASP A 72 26.72 -6.62 -10.07
N VAL A 73 25.74 -7.52 -10.15
CA VAL A 73 25.84 -8.75 -10.96
C VAL A 73 26.15 -8.39 -12.42
N THR A 74 25.49 -7.35 -12.95
CA THR A 74 25.67 -6.82 -14.32
C THR A 74 27.05 -6.19 -14.54
N ALA A 75 27.57 -5.47 -13.56
CA ALA A 75 28.91 -4.89 -13.61
C ALA A 75 29.99 -5.98 -13.59
N GLY A 76 29.82 -7.02 -12.77
CA GLY A 76 30.67 -8.21 -12.75
C GLY A 76 30.73 -8.90 -14.12
N PHE A 77 29.59 -8.98 -14.82
CA PHE A 77 29.52 -9.51 -16.18
C PHE A 77 30.30 -8.71 -17.21
N SER A 78 30.21 -7.38 -17.18
CA SER A 78 30.98 -6.52 -18.09
C SER A 78 32.49 -6.74 -17.90
N LYS A 79 32.92 -6.90 -16.64
CA LYS A 79 34.31 -7.22 -16.32
C LYS A 79 34.73 -8.60 -16.81
N ASP A 80 33.91 -9.64 -16.58
CA ASP A 80 34.14 -10.99 -17.11
C ASP A 80 34.30 -10.96 -18.64
N PHE A 81 33.51 -10.14 -19.31
CA PHE A 81 33.53 -9.99 -20.76
C PHE A 81 34.81 -9.28 -21.26
N ASP A 82 35.25 -8.22 -20.58
CA ASP A 82 36.53 -7.55 -20.88
C ASP A 82 37.73 -8.49 -20.65
N GLU A 83 37.67 -9.34 -19.63
CA GLU A 83 38.67 -10.38 -19.37
C GLU A 83 38.66 -11.47 -20.46
N MET A 84 37.49 -11.82 -21.00
CA MET A 84 37.38 -12.74 -22.15
C MET A 84 37.90 -12.13 -23.44
N ARG A 85 37.69 -10.83 -23.65
CA ARG A 85 38.18 -10.10 -24.83
C ARG A 85 39.71 -10.03 -24.87
N ASN A 86 40.36 -9.85 -23.73
CA ASN A 86 41.82 -9.69 -23.67
C ASN A 86 42.57 -11.03 -23.51
N LYS A 87 43.84 -11.08 -23.93
CA LYS A 87 44.69 -12.26 -23.66
C LYS A 87 45.04 -12.29 -22.17
N THR A 88 44.91 -13.45 -21.54
CA THR A 88 45.42 -13.64 -20.16
C THR A 88 46.93 -13.50 -20.12
N GLY A 89 47.50 -13.33 -18.92
CA GLY A 89 48.95 -13.30 -18.76
C GLY A 89 49.65 -14.53 -19.35
N MET A 90 49.04 -15.72 -19.22
CA MET A 90 49.57 -16.96 -19.78
C MET A 90 49.42 -17.03 -21.31
N GLU A 91 48.29 -16.58 -21.87
CA GLU A 91 48.10 -16.50 -23.32
C GLU A 91 48.99 -15.44 -23.97
N THR A 92 49.25 -14.34 -23.27
CA THR A 92 50.19 -13.30 -23.71
C THR A 92 51.61 -13.85 -23.73
N PHE A 93 52.01 -14.55 -22.66
CA PHE A 93 53.31 -15.22 -22.58
C PHE A 93 53.49 -16.27 -23.69
N ILE A 94 52.51 -17.15 -23.90
CA ILE A 94 52.53 -18.13 -24.99
C ILE A 94 52.49 -17.43 -26.35
N GLY A 95 51.79 -16.30 -26.47
CA GLY A 95 51.67 -15.51 -27.69
C GLY A 95 52.99 -14.90 -28.17
N ILE A 96 53.97 -14.71 -27.27
CA ILE A 96 55.34 -14.31 -27.63
C ILE A 96 56.04 -15.43 -28.44
N PHE A 97 55.72 -16.70 -28.14
CA PHE A 97 56.35 -17.87 -28.77
C PHE A 97 55.50 -18.52 -29.87
N SER A 98 54.17 -18.49 -29.74
CA SER A 98 53.22 -19.08 -30.68
C SER A 98 51.89 -18.34 -30.65
N LYS A 99 51.66 -17.51 -31.66
CA LYS A 99 50.40 -16.77 -31.83
C LYS A 99 49.21 -17.72 -31.98
N ALA A 100 49.32 -18.69 -32.89
CA ALA A 100 48.26 -19.67 -33.16
C ALA A 100 47.85 -20.46 -31.90
N LYS A 101 48.81 -20.83 -31.03
CA LYS A 101 48.51 -21.56 -29.79
C LYS A 101 47.83 -20.66 -28.76
N ALA A 102 48.28 -19.41 -28.61
CA ALA A 102 47.63 -18.44 -27.73
C ALA A 102 46.20 -18.11 -28.19
N ASP A 103 45.97 -18.02 -29.50
CA ASP A 103 44.65 -17.74 -30.06
C ASP A 103 43.71 -18.95 -29.92
N SER A 104 44.21 -20.17 -30.09
CA SER A 104 43.47 -21.41 -29.80
C SER A 104 43.04 -21.51 -28.33
N MET A 105 43.93 -21.18 -27.39
CA MET A 105 43.62 -21.21 -25.95
C MET A 105 42.55 -20.17 -25.59
N ARG A 106 42.63 -18.97 -26.18
CA ARG A 106 41.60 -17.93 -26.02
C ARG A 106 40.26 -18.38 -26.61
N GLN A 107 40.26 -19.01 -27.78
CA GLN A 107 39.05 -19.56 -28.39
C GLN A 107 38.41 -20.65 -27.53
N GLU A 108 39.20 -21.55 -26.95
CA GLU A 108 38.70 -22.58 -26.01
C GLU A 108 38.10 -21.95 -24.74
N ARG A 109 38.75 -20.92 -24.16
CA ARG A 109 38.20 -20.21 -23.01
C ARG A 109 36.88 -19.50 -23.34
N ILE A 110 36.81 -18.81 -24.47
CA ILE A 110 35.58 -18.10 -24.88
C ILE A 110 34.46 -19.11 -25.20
N ARG A 111 34.78 -20.28 -25.79
CA ARG A 111 33.78 -21.36 -25.99
C ARG A 111 33.32 -21.99 -24.68
N GLY A 112 34.21 -22.13 -23.70
CA GLY A 112 33.91 -22.71 -22.38
C GLY A 112 33.20 -21.75 -21.43
N ALA A 113 33.25 -20.45 -21.67
CA ALA A 113 32.50 -19.46 -20.92
C ALA A 113 31.06 -19.36 -21.46
N SER A 114 30.09 -19.93 -20.74
CA SER A 114 28.67 -19.89 -21.09
C SER A 114 28.05 -18.53 -20.79
N VAL A 115 28.42 -17.50 -21.55
CA VAL A 115 27.82 -16.16 -21.46
C VAL A 115 26.29 -16.24 -21.55
N ASP A 116 25.78 -17.14 -22.40
CA ASP A 116 24.35 -17.38 -22.57
C ASP A 116 23.67 -17.91 -21.29
N GLU A 117 24.29 -18.85 -20.56
CA GLU A 117 23.72 -19.38 -19.29
C GLU A 117 23.64 -18.30 -18.22
N LYS A 118 24.68 -17.47 -18.13
CA LYS A 118 24.72 -16.45 -17.11
C LYS A 118 23.76 -15.27 -17.41
N VAL A 119 23.50 -14.96 -18.70
CA VAL A 119 22.43 -14.02 -19.10
C VAL A 119 21.05 -14.60 -18.76
N GLN A 120 20.82 -15.90 -18.99
CA GLN A 120 19.57 -16.56 -18.63
C GLN A 120 19.35 -16.56 -17.11
N ASP A 121 20.40 -16.72 -16.30
CA ASP A 121 20.33 -16.60 -14.85
C ASP A 121 19.90 -15.18 -14.41
N LEU A 122 20.49 -14.14 -15.01
CA LEU A 122 20.11 -12.75 -14.75
C LEU A 122 18.64 -12.46 -15.10
N ILE A 123 18.19 -12.92 -16.28
CA ILE A 123 16.80 -12.78 -16.71
C ILE A 123 15.89 -13.51 -15.72
N SER A 124 16.22 -14.74 -15.35
CA SER A 124 15.43 -15.54 -14.43
C SER A 124 15.28 -14.87 -13.06
N LYS A 125 16.37 -14.32 -12.52
CA LYS A 125 16.35 -13.56 -11.24
C LYS A 125 15.55 -12.28 -11.35
N SER A 126 15.72 -11.51 -12.43
CA SER A 126 14.91 -10.32 -12.70
C SER A 126 13.42 -10.68 -12.79
N ASP A 127 13.06 -11.76 -13.50
CA ASP A 127 11.67 -12.19 -13.66
C ASP A 127 11.04 -12.62 -12.33
N VAL A 128 11.81 -13.26 -11.44
CA VAL A 128 11.36 -13.57 -10.08
C VAL A 128 11.07 -12.29 -9.29
N ILE A 129 11.97 -11.30 -9.35
CA ILE A 129 11.77 -10.01 -8.66
C ILE A 129 10.56 -9.28 -9.27
N VAL A 130 10.44 -9.19 -10.60
CA VAL A 130 9.28 -8.57 -11.27
C VAL A 130 7.98 -9.22 -10.84
N LYS A 131 7.90 -10.55 -10.81
CA LYS A 131 6.70 -11.27 -10.34
C LYS A 131 6.37 -10.99 -8.88
N LEU A 132 7.39 -10.91 -8.01
CA LEU A 132 7.20 -10.51 -6.63
C LEU A 132 6.60 -9.10 -6.56
N LEU A 133 7.16 -8.17 -7.33
CA LEU A 133 6.72 -6.79 -7.33
C LEU A 133 5.30 -6.63 -7.89
N GLU A 134 4.96 -7.34 -8.96
CA GLU A 134 3.62 -7.39 -9.55
C GLU A 134 2.59 -7.99 -8.58
N GLY A 135 2.98 -9.04 -7.85
CA GLY A 135 2.13 -9.64 -6.81
C GLY A 135 1.83 -8.67 -5.67
N GLN A 136 2.83 -7.88 -5.24
CA GLN A 136 2.62 -6.80 -4.26
C GLN A 136 1.70 -5.72 -4.79
N LEU A 137 1.91 -5.28 -6.03
CA LEU A 137 1.07 -4.27 -6.67
C LEU A 137 -0.38 -4.74 -6.78
N ALA A 138 -0.61 -6.01 -7.10
CA ALA A 138 -1.94 -6.59 -7.13
C ALA A 138 -2.60 -6.54 -5.75
N GLU A 139 -1.89 -6.97 -4.69
CA GLU A 139 -2.42 -6.94 -3.32
C GLU A 139 -2.73 -5.51 -2.86
N LEU A 140 -1.82 -4.55 -3.09
CA LEU A 140 -2.05 -3.14 -2.77
C LEU A 140 -3.31 -2.59 -3.43
N ASN A 141 -3.56 -2.94 -4.71
CA ASN A 141 -4.76 -2.52 -5.42
C ASN A 141 -6.03 -3.18 -4.85
N VAL A 142 -5.97 -4.47 -4.47
CA VAL A 142 -7.09 -5.16 -3.82
C VAL A 142 -7.45 -4.48 -2.50
N GLN A 143 -6.45 -4.17 -1.67
CA GLN A 143 -6.66 -3.52 -0.38
C GLN A 143 -7.18 -2.08 -0.55
N LYS A 144 -6.68 -1.35 -1.56
CA LYS A 144 -7.15 -0.01 -1.90
C LYS A 144 -8.63 -0.01 -2.29
N GLU A 145 -9.03 -0.97 -3.12
CA GLU A 145 -10.42 -1.11 -3.55
C GLU A 145 -11.34 -1.37 -2.36
N LYS A 146 -10.97 -2.32 -1.48
CA LYS A 146 -11.73 -2.61 -0.25
C LYS A 146 -11.94 -1.37 0.62
N VAL A 147 -10.86 -0.63 0.89
CA VAL A 147 -10.96 0.58 1.71
C VAL A 147 -11.76 1.68 1.01
N SER A 148 -11.67 1.77 -0.33
CA SER A 148 -12.46 2.74 -1.10
C SER A 148 -13.95 2.47 -1.00
N VAL A 149 -14.37 1.21 -1.10
CA VAL A 149 -15.77 0.79 -0.89
C VAL A 149 -16.21 1.13 0.54
N ASN A 150 -15.43 0.72 1.55
CA ASN A 150 -15.76 1.02 2.95
C ASN A 150 -15.86 2.52 3.24
N LEU A 151 -14.96 3.32 2.66
CA LEU A 151 -14.95 4.77 2.81
C LEU A 151 -16.20 5.39 2.17
N SER A 152 -16.60 4.92 0.98
CA SER A 152 -17.83 5.38 0.32
C SER A 152 -19.05 5.12 1.19
N GLU A 153 -19.19 3.90 1.70
CA GLU A 153 -20.33 3.56 2.56
C GLU A 153 -20.31 4.37 3.87
N THR A 154 -19.14 4.60 4.46
CA THR A 154 -18.99 5.44 5.67
C THR A 154 -19.38 6.91 5.41
N LEU A 155 -19.10 7.42 4.20
CA LEU A 155 -19.52 8.76 3.79
C LEU A 155 -21.05 8.86 3.70
N ASP A 156 -21.68 7.86 3.09
CA ASP A 156 -23.15 7.78 2.98
C ASP A 156 -23.81 7.70 4.37
N ASP A 157 -23.28 6.86 5.27
CA ASP A 157 -23.77 6.72 6.65
C ASP A 157 -23.66 8.04 7.44
N ARG A 158 -22.57 8.78 7.21
CA ARG A 158 -22.36 10.09 7.84
C ARG A 158 -23.33 11.12 7.27
N GLU A 159 -23.53 11.15 5.96
CA GLU A 159 -24.50 12.04 5.32
C GLU A 159 -25.90 11.84 5.90
N LEU A 160 -26.34 10.59 6.01
CA LEU A 160 -27.61 10.23 6.62
C LEU A 160 -27.67 10.66 8.10
N THR A 161 -26.64 10.35 8.89
CA THR A 161 -26.60 10.70 10.32
C THR A 161 -26.62 12.22 10.53
N VAL A 162 -25.95 12.99 9.68
CA VAL A 162 -25.96 14.46 9.74
C VAL A 162 -27.33 15.01 9.34
N GLY A 163 -27.97 14.46 8.30
CA GLY A 163 -29.33 14.88 7.93
C GLY A 163 -30.37 14.61 9.02
N GLU A 164 -30.27 13.46 9.70
CA GLU A 164 -31.10 13.16 10.87
C GLU A 164 -30.82 14.10 12.05
N LEU A 165 -29.54 14.42 12.30
CA LEU A 165 -29.14 15.36 13.35
C LEU A 165 -29.67 16.77 13.09
N GLU A 166 -29.63 17.24 11.85
CA GLU A 166 -30.19 18.54 11.46
C GLU A 166 -31.71 18.58 11.65
N THR A 167 -32.41 17.51 11.26
CA THR A 167 -33.86 17.37 11.49
C THR A 167 -34.19 17.40 12.97
N LEU A 168 -33.47 16.62 13.79
CA LEU A 168 -33.68 16.54 15.23
C LEU A 168 -33.42 17.88 15.92
N ARG A 169 -32.37 18.60 15.52
CA ARG A 169 -32.11 19.96 16.00
C ARG A 169 -33.25 20.92 15.69
N ALA A 170 -33.81 20.84 14.48
CA ALA A 170 -34.97 21.65 14.12
C ALA A 170 -36.19 21.31 14.99
N GLU A 171 -36.45 20.02 15.25
CA GLU A 171 -37.56 19.58 16.12
C GLU A 171 -37.39 20.03 17.58
N ILE A 172 -36.17 19.97 18.12
CA ILE A 172 -35.82 20.48 19.45
C ILE A 172 -36.10 21.99 19.52
N LEU A 173 -35.61 22.76 18.54
CA LEU A 173 -35.85 24.20 18.47
C LEU A 173 -37.34 24.54 18.34
N ASP A 174 -38.12 23.73 17.61
CA ASP A 174 -39.58 23.89 17.47
C ASP A 174 -40.36 23.52 18.73
N MET A 175 -39.75 22.81 19.69
CA MET A 175 -40.35 22.53 20.98
C MET A 175 -40.23 23.69 21.96
N ASP A 176 -39.16 24.48 21.91
CA ASP A 176 -38.95 25.59 22.85
C ASP A 176 -40.16 26.55 22.90
N PRO A 177 -40.74 27.02 21.76
CA PRO A 177 -41.92 27.89 21.79
C PRO A 177 -43.16 27.20 22.39
N LYS A 178 -43.33 25.89 22.17
CA LYS A 178 -44.49 25.11 22.66
C LYS A 178 -44.41 24.94 24.18
N ILE A 179 -43.21 24.67 24.70
CA ILE A 179 -42.95 24.60 26.14
C ILE A 179 -43.25 25.96 26.77
N ILE A 180 -42.70 27.04 26.21
CA ILE A 180 -42.93 28.41 26.70
C ILE A 180 -44.43 28.79 26.67
N GLU A 181 -45.16 28.41 25.61
CA GLU A 181 -46.60 28.67 25.52
C GLU A 181 -47.39 27.94 26.63
N LEU A 182 -47.06 26.66 26.89
CA LEU A 182 -47.67 25.87 27.96
C LEU A 182 -47.35 26.45 29.35
N GLU A 183 -46.09 26.82 29.61
CA GLU A 183 -45.69 27.47 30.86
C GLU A 183 -46.43 28.79 31.10
N ASN A 184 -46.58 29.61 30.06
CA ASN A 184 -47.35 30.85 30.14
C ASN A 184 -48.84 30.59 30.43
N LYS A 185 -49.45 29.57 29.80
CA LYS A 185 -50.84 29.18 30.07
C LYS A 185 -51.03 28.70 31.51
N ILE A 186 -50.11 27.87 32.02
CA ILE A 186 -50.13 27.39 33.42
C ILE A 186 -50.02 28.57 34.40
N SER A 187 -49.18 29.56 34.09
CA SER A 187 -48.94 30.74 34.94
C SER A 187 -50.20 31.60 35.14
N VAL A 188 -51.08 31.68 34.12
CA VAL A 188 -52.31 32.49 34.17
C VAL A 188 -53.58 31.71 34.52
N GLU A 189 -53.50 30.37 34.60
CA GLU A 189 -54.65 29.50 34.89
C GLU A 189 -55.00 29.49 36.39
N GLN A 190 -56.27 29.71 36.71
CA GLN A 190 -56.76 29.77 38.09
C GLN A 190 -57.58 28.55 38.50
N ASP A 191 -58.13 27.80 37.55
CA ASP A 191 -58.84 26.56 37.86
C ASP A 191 -57.85 25.42 38.17
N ALA A 192 -57.98 24.82 39.35
CA ALA A 192 -57.05 23.80 39.82
C ALA A 192 -57.06 22.52 38.94
N ALA A 193 -58.22 22.14 38.40
CA ALA A 193 -58.34 20.95 37.57
C ALA A 193 -57.78 21.18 36.16
N ALA A 194 -58.03 22.35 35.56
CA ALA A 194 -57.46 22.77 34.28
C ALA A 194 -55.94 22.91 34.37
N ARG A 195 -55.43 23.54 35.44
CA ARG A 195 -54.00 23.68 35.70
C ARG A 195 -53.30 22.32 35.80
N THR A 196 -53.89 21.36 36.52
CA THR A 196 -53.31 20.01 36.65
C THR A 196 -53.17 19.30 35.30
N LYS A 197 -54.14 19.50 34.38
CA LYS A 197 -54.06 18.96 33.02
C LYS A 197 -52.91 19.58 32.22
N LEU A 198 -52.79 20.91 32.26
CA LEU A 198 -51.70 21.61 31.58
C LEU A 198 -50.31 21.24 32.15
N GLU A 199 -50.20 21.06 33.47
CA GLU A 199 -48.96 20.57 34.10
C GLU A 199 -48.62 19.13 33.66
N THR A 200 -49.64 18.29 33.40
CA THR A 200 -49.43 16.95 32.83
C THR A 200 -48.93 17.02 31.39
N GLU A 201 -49.55 17.87 30.55
CA GLU A 201 -49.12 18.10 29.16
C GLU A 201 -47.69 18.66 29.10
N LEU A 202 -47.34 19.59 29.99
CA LEU A 202 -45.98 20.14 30.10
C LEU A 202 -44.97 19.05 30.52
N ALA A 203 -45.33 18.16 31.45
CA ALA A 203 -44.47 17.06 31.86
C ALA A 203 -44.22 16.07 30.70
N GLU A 204 -45.25 15.73 29.92
CA GLU A 204 -45.12 14.89 28.72
C GLU A 204 -44.23 15.55 27.66
N LEU A 205 -44.43 16.85 27.41
CA LEU A 205 -43.63 17.60 26.44
C LEU A 205 -42.15 17.70 26.87
N ASN A 206 -41.89 17.96 28.16
CA ASN A 206 -40.53 17.97 28.71
C ASN A 206 -39.87 16.58 28.66
N SER A 207 -40.62 15.49 28.87
CA SER A 207 -40.09 14.14 28.70
C SER A 207 -39.60 13.92 27.28
N ARG A 208 -40.44 14.27 26.29
CA ARG A 208 -40.10 14.14 24.88
C ARG A 208 -38.94 15.06 24.46
N TYR A 209 -38.89 16.28 24.98
CA TYR A 209 -37.76 17.19 24.77
C TYR A 209 -36.45 16.58 25.26
N ASN A 210 -36.42 16.05 26.49
CA ASN A 210 -35.24 15.41 27.05
C ASN A 210 -34.81 14.17 26.24
N GLU A 211 -35.76 13.36 25.78
CA GLU A 211 -35.49 12.21 24.90
C GLU A 211 -34.83 12.65 23.58
N MET A 212 -35.37 13.68 22.93
CA MET A 212 -34.80 14.21 21.68
C MET A 212 -33.41 14.81 21.88
N VAL A 213 -33.18 15.55 22.97
CA VAL A 213 -31.85 16.07 23.32
C VAL A 213 -30.86 14.93 23.56
N GLN A 214 -31.29 13.85 24.23
CA GLN A 214 -30.45 12.67 24.40
C GLN A 214 -30.13 11.99 23.06
N GLU A 215 -31.11 11.86 22.18
CA GLU A 215 -30.92 11.32 20.83
C GLU A 215 -29.97 12.20 20.00
N GLU A 216 -30.03 13.52 20.14
CA GLU A 216 -29.13 14.47 19.47
C GLU A 216 -27.68 14.20 19.87
N GLN A 217 -27.42 14.02 21.17
CA GLN A 217 -26.07 13.71 21.67
C GLN A 217 -25.55 12.38 21.11
N VAL A 218 -26.41 11.36 21.00
CA VAL A 218 -26.05 10.07 20.42
C VAL A 218 -25.71 10.21 18.93
N LYS A 219 -26.54 10.91 18.14
CA LYS A 219 -26.29 11.14 16.71
C LYS A 219 -25.06 12.01 16.47
N LEU A 220 -24.82 13.02 17.31
CA LEU A 220 -23.62 13.86 17.25
C LEU A 220 -22.35 13.03 17.49
N ALA A 221 -22.34 12.20 18.54
CA ALA A 221 -21.23 11.30 18.83
C ALA A 221 -20.99 10.33 17.67
N LYS A 222 -22.05 9.73 17.10
CA LYS A 222 -21.95 8.86 15.92
C LYS A 222 -21.32 9.60 14.73
N SER A 223 -21.79 10.81 14.44
CA SER A 223 -21.26 11.63 13.33
C SER A 223 -19.77 11.96 13.50
N GLN A 224 -19.34 12.31 14.71
CA GLN A 224 -17.92 12.56 15.03
C GLN A 224 -17.06 11.31 14.84
N THR A 225 -17.56 10.15 15.26
CA THR A 225 -16.85 8.90 15.06
C THR A 225 -16.72 8.59 13.56
N LEU A 226 -17.80 8.71 12.78
CA LEU A 226 -17.77 8.51 11.32
C LEU A 226 -16.79 9.45 10.61
N GLU A 227 -16.69 10.71 11.03
CA GLU A 227 -15.68 11.65 10.51
C GLU A 227 -14.26 11.12 10.70
N ARG A 228 -13.94 10.60 11.89
CA ARG A 228 -12.61 10.05 12.19
C ARG A 228 -12.30 8.82 11.32
N TYR A 229 -13.29 7.96 11.06
CA TYR A 229 -13.12 6.84 10.13
C TYR A 229 -12.90 7.31 8.70
N ILE A 230 -13.60 8.37 8.26
CA ILE A 230 -13.41 8.97 6.93
C ILE A 230 -11.99 9.52 6.79
N GLU A 231 -11.49 10.25 7.79
CA GLU A 231 -10.13 10.78 7.78
C GLU A 231 -9.10 9.64 7.72
N THR A 232 -9.25 8.64 8.59
CA THR A 232 -8.38 7.45 8.63
C THR A 232 -8.41 6.69 7.29
N GLY A 233 -9.59 6.49 6.71
CA GLY A 233 -9.78 5.80 5.43
C GLY A 233 -9.14 6.56 4.27
N LYS A 234 -9.24 7.89 4.24
CA LYS A 234 -8.56 8.74 3.24
C LYS A 234 -7.04 8.60 3.34
N THR A 235 -6.48 8.76 4.55
CA THR A 235 -5.03 8.60 4.76
C THR A 235 -4.54 7.22 4.35
N TRP A 236 -5.32 6.17 4.61
CA TRP A 236 -4.99 4.81 4.20
C TRP A 236 -5.00 4.63 2.68
N ILE A 237 -6.01 5.15 1.98
CA ILE A 237 -6.08 5.12 0.51
C ILE A 237 -4.89 5.86 -0.09
N ASP A 238 -4.57 7.06 0.42
CA ASP A 238 -3.43 7.84 -0.05
C ASP A 238 -2.11 7.08 0.13
N SER A 239 -1.94 6.41 1.27
CA SER A 239 -0.79 5.55 1.53
C SER A 239 -0.69 4.41 0.52
N LEU A 240 -1.77 3.64 0.34
CA LEU A 240 -1.82 2.52 -0.60
C LEU A 240 -1.58 2.97 -2.04
N GLN A 241 -2.11 4.13 -2.42
CA GLN A 241 -1.92 4.70 -3.75
C GLN A 241 -0.46 5.13 -3.97
N ASN A 242 0.17 5.78 -2.99
CA ASN A 242 1.57 6.17 -3.07
C ASN A 242 2.47 4.92 -3.20
N GLN A 243 2.21 3.90 -2.39
CA GLN A 243 2.94 2.62 -2.45
C GLN A 243 2.77 1.94 -3.81
N ALA A 244 1.55 1.87 -4.33
CA ALA A 244 1.28 1.29 -5.66
C ALA A 244 2.01 2.06 -6.78
N ALA A 245 2.07 3.40 -6.70
CA ALA A 245 2.79 4.21 -7.66
C ALA A 245 4.30 3.96 -7.62
N THR A 246 4.90 3.93 -6.43
CA THR A 246 6.32 3.56 -6.26
C THR A 246 6.60 2.19 -6.85
N GLN A 247 5.74 1.22 -6.57
CA GLN A 247 5.87 -0.15 -7.06
C GLN A 247 5.83 -0.22 -8.59
N MET A 248 4.91 0.50 -9.23
CA MET A 248 4.85 0.58 -10.70
C MET A 248 6.14 1.16 -11.29
N VAL A 249 6.72 2.18 -10.66
CA VAL A 249 7.99 2.77 -11.13
C VAL A 249 9.13 1.75 -11.01
N LEU A 250 9.23 1.03 -9.90
CA LEU A 250 10.26 0.01 -9.68
C LEU A 250 10.13 -1.14 -10.70
N ILE A 251 8.92 -1.65 -10.93
CA ILE A 251 8.65 -2.67 -11.95
C ILE A 251 9.10 -2.20 -13.34
N ASN A 252 8.65 -1.00 -13.75
CA ASN A 252 8.99 -0.45 -15.06
C ASN A 252 10.49 -0.24 -15.25
N LYS A 253 11.17 0.25 -14.21
CA LYS A 253 12.63 0.42 -14.21
C LYS A 253 13.33 -0.93 -14.36
N LEU A 254 13.01 -1.90 -13.51
CA LEU A 254 13.62 -3.23 -13.54
C LEU A 254 13.42 -3.92 -14.89
N GLN A 255 12.19 -3.89 -15.44
CA GLN A 255 11.91 -4.47 -16.75
C GLN A 255 12.71 -3.78 -17.87
N THR A 256 12.84 -2.45 -17.82
CA THR A 256 13.60 -1.68 -18.81
C THR A 256 15.08 -2.00 -18.73
N ASP A 257 15.65 -1.98 -17.53
CA ASP A 257 17.06 -2.24 -17.28
C ASP A 257 17.44 -3.66 -17.69
N THR A 258 16.60 -4.65 -17.36
CA THR A 258 16.82 -6.05 -17.78
C THR A 258 16.77 -6.20 -19.30
N LYS A 259 15.81 -5.57 -20.00
CA LYS A 259 15.77 -5.58 -21.48
C LYS A 259 17.01 -4.94 -22.09
N GLN A 260 17.45 -3.79 -21.58
CA GLN A 260 18.66 -3.11 -22.06
C GLN A 260 19.90 -3.99 -21.87
N ARG A 261 20.03 -4.65 -20.70
CA ARG A 261 21.13 -5.57 -20.41
C ARG A 261 21.16 -6.75 -21.37
N VAL A 262 20.02 -7.39 -21.62
CA VAL A 262 19.94 -8.52 -22.56
C VAL A 262 20.39 -8.10 -23.96
N VAL A 263 19.96 -6.92 -24.44
CA VAL A 263 20.39 -6.39 -25.74
C VAL A 263 21.89 -6.12 -25.78
N LEU A 264 22.44 -5.50 -24.73
CA LEU A 264 23.88 -5.27 -24.61
C LEU A 264 24.65 -6.59 -24.62
N TYR A 265 24.21 -7.59 -23.85
CA TYR A 265 24.87 -8.89 -23.80
C TYR A 265 24.79 -9.64 -25.12
N ASP A 266 23.66 -9.62 -25.83
CA ASP A 266 23.54 -10.22 -27.16
C ASP A 266 24.51 -9.54 -28.16
N ALA A 267 24.59 -8.22 -28.15
CA ALA A 267 25.52 -7.46 -28.99
C ALA A 267 26.98 -7.79 -28.69
N LEU A 268 27.32 -7.87 -27.40
CA LEU A 268 28.64 -8.25 -26.92
C LEU A 268 28.98 -9.69 -27.36
N THR A 269 28.12 -10.67 -27.08
CA THR A 269 28.32 -12.07 -27.49
C THR A 269 28.50 -12.20 -29.01
N LYS A 270 27.70 -11.49 -29.81
CA LYS A 270 27.88 -11.44 -31.27
C LYS A 270 29.23 -10.85 -31.67
N SER A 271 29.68 -9.78 -31.01
CA SER A 271 31.00 -9.18 -31.24
C SER A 271 32.15 -10.15 -30.97
N LEU A 272 32.11 -10.90 -29.86
CA LEU A 272 33.12 -11.94 -29.56
C LEU A 272 33.13 -13.04 -30.64
N LYS A 273 31.95 -13.51 -31.05
CA LYS A 273 31.84 -14.56 -32.09
C LYS A 273 32.37 -14.08 -33.44
N THR A 274 32.10 -12.83 -33.82
CA THR A 274 32.64 -12.25 -35.07
C THR A 274 34.15 -12.04 -35.01
N ALA A 275 34.69 -11.59 -33.86
CA ALA A 275 36.14 -11.49 -33.66
C ALA A 275 36.85 -12.85 -33.79
N GLN A 276 36.20 -13.94 -33.38
CA GLN A 276 36.72 -15.31 -33.59
C GLN A 276 36.71 -15.77 -35.05
N GLN A 277 35.91 -15.16 -35.92
CA GLN A 277 35.80 -15.54 -37.34
C GLN A 277 36.75 -14.74 -38.25
N GLN A 278 37.30 -13.62 -37.77
CA GLN A 278 38.18 -12.73 -38.54
C GLN A 278 39.67 -12.97 -38.28
N ASP A 279 40.04 -13.63 -37.17
CA ASP A 279 41.39 -14.11 -36.84
C ASP A 279 41.59 -15.57 -37.30
#